data_AF-A0A449AR08-F1
#
_entry.id   AF-A0A449AR08-F1
#
_cell.length_a   1.000
_cell.length_b   1.000
_cell.length_c   1.000
_cell.angle_alpha   90.00
_cell.angle_beta   90.00
_cell.angle_gamma   90.00
#
_symmetry.space_group_name_H-M   'P 1'
#
loop_
_entity.id
_entity.type
_entity.pdbx_description
1 polymer ?
#
loop_
_entity_poly.entity_id
_entity_poly.type
_entity_poly.pdbx_seq_one_letter_code
_entity_poly.pdbx_strand_id
1 'polypeptide(L)'
;MKALDGKMRSTDVSDMQGIFRIIQSIPSPKVEPFKMWLAKVGKERIDEIIYPELIIDRALETYLKKGYTRKWINQRLQAIQVRKELTETLDKITV
;
A
#
# COMPACT_ATOMS: atom_id res chain seq x y z
N MET A 1 -20.79 1.61 -15.84
CA MET A 1 -20.21 2.99 -15.84
C MET A 1 -20.92 3.80 -16.93
N LYS A 2 -21.07 5.12 -16.78
CA LYS A 2 -21.73 5.97 -17.80
C LYS A 2 -20.73 6.22 -18.94
N ALA A 3 -21.06 5.78 -20.15
CA ALA A 3 -20.23 6.01 -21.33
C ALA A 3 -20.34 7.47 -21.82
N LEU A 4 -19.43 7.89 -22.70
CA LEU A 4 -19.38 9.26 -23.26
C LEU A 4 -20.68 9.66 -23.98
N ASP A 5 -21.43 8.68 -24.49
CA ASP A 5 -22.75 8.85 -25.12
C ASP A 5 -23.91 8.87 -24.11
N GLY A 6 -23.63 8.91 -22.81
CA GLY A 6 -24.61 9.00 -21.74
C GLY A 6 -25.32 7.68 -21.39
N LYS A 7 -25.04 6.59 -22.10
CA LYS A 7 -25.67 5.28 -21.87
C LYS A 7 -24.93 4.49 -20.78
N MET A 8 -25.70 3.79 -19.96
CA MET A 8 -25.15 2.83 -19.00
C MET A 8 -24.81 1.53 -19.73
N ARG A 9 -23.55 1.10 -19.64
CA ARG A 9 -23.12 -0.22 -20.14
C ARG A 9 -22.59 -1.05 -18.97
N SER A 10 -22.89 -2.35 -19.02
CA SER A 10 -22.10 -3.35 -18.31
C SER A 10 -20.74 -3.37 -19.00
N THR A 11 -19.73 -2.91 -18.29
CA THR A 11 -18.34 -3.02 -18.74
C THR A 11 -17.75 -4.16 -17.94
N ASP A 12 -17.10 -5.13 -18.60
CA ASP A 12 -16.37 -6.21 -17.93
C ASP A 12 -15.07 -5.63 -17.33
N VAL A 13 -15.22 -4.89 -16.23
CA VAL A 13 -14.11 -4.33 -15.46
C VAL A 13 -14.10 -4.99 -14.10
N SER A 14 -12.94 -5.57 -13.76
CA SER A 14 -12.71 -6.20 -12.48
C SER A 14 -12.04 -5.19 -11.54
N ASP A 15 -12.34 -5.27 -10.25
CA ASP A 15 -11.63 -4.52 -9.23
C ASP A 15 -10.24 -5.14 -8.97
N MET A 16 -9.43 -4.51 -8.12
CA MET A 16 -8.07 -5.00 -7.86
C MET A 16 -8.04 -6.44 -7.35
N GLN A 17 -8.97 -6.81 -6.45
CA GLN A 17 -9.06 -8.17 -5.92
C GLN A 17 -9.43 -9.17 -7.03
N GLY A 18 -10.39 -8.83 -7.88
CA GLY A 18 -10.79 -9.65 -9.00
C GLY A 18 -9.69 -9.81 -10.04
N ILE A 19 -8.92 -8.75 -10.35
CA ILE A 19 -7.72 -8.85 -11.20
C ILE A 19 -6.72 -9.85 -10.62
N PHE A 20 -6.41 -9.77 -9.32
CA PHE A 20 -5.49 -10.72 -8.70
C PHE A 20 -6.02 -12.16 -8.74
N ARG A 21 -7.32 -12.38 -8.55
CA ARG A 21 -7.93 -13.72 -8.69
C ARG A 21 -7.81 -14.25 -10.11
N ILE A 22 -8.02 -13.41 -11.13
CA ILE A 22 -7.82 -13.78 -12.53
C ILE A 22 -6.38 -14.24 -12.74
N ILE A 23 -5.40 -13.44 -12.31
CA ILE A 23 -3.96 -13.78 -12.41
C ILE A 23 -3.67 -15.13 -11.73
N GLN A 24 -4.19 -15.37 -10.54
CA GLN A 24 -3.98 -16.63 -9.81
C GLN A 24 -4.60 -17.84 -10.52
N SER A 25 -5.74 -17.66 -11.18
CA SER A 25 -6.48 -18.73 -11.86
C SER A 25 -5.85 -19.22 -13.18
N ILE A 26 -4.97 -18.45 -13.81
CA ILE A 26 -4.40 -18.80 -15.13
C ILE A 26 -3.43 -20.01 -15.00
N PRO A 27 -3.68 -21.13 -15.69
CA PRO A 27 -2.82 -22.32 -15.68
C PRO A 27 -1.73 -22.21 -16.77
N SER A 28 -0.92 -21.16 -16.74
CA SER A 28 0.17 -20.95 -17.71
C SER A 28 1.49 -20.66 -17.01
N PRO A 29 2.61 -21.31 -17.40
CA PRO A 29 3.94 -21.00 -16.88
C PRO A 29 4.35 -19.54 -17.09
N LYS A 30 3.77 -18.86 -18.09
CA LYS A 30 4.04 -17.43 -18.35
C LYS A 30 3.58 -16.51 -17.23
N VAL A 31 2.62 -16.95 -16.40
CA VAL A 31 2.07 -16.17 -15.29
C VAL A 31 2.83 -16.45 -13.98
N GLU A 32 3.67 -17.49 -13.94
CA GLU A 32 4.42 -17.89 -12.75
C GLU A 32 5.26 -16.76 -12.13
N PRO A 33 5.96 -15.90 -12.92
CA PRO A 33 6.68 -14.76 -12.35
C PRO A 33 5.78 -13.80 -11.56
N PHE A 34 4.53 -13.59 -12.01
CA PHE A 34 3.57 -12.75 -11.31
C PHE A 34 3.05 -13.42 -10.03
N LYS A 35 2.83 -14.74 -10.04
CA LYS A 35 2.41 -15.49 -8.85
C LYS A 35 3.50 -15.51 -7.79
N MET A 36 4.75 -15.73 -8.21
CA MET A 36 5.92 -15.65 -7.32
C MET A 36 6.11 -14.24 -6.74
N TRP A 37 5.90 -13.20 -7.55
CA TRP A 37 5.91 -11.82 -7.05
C TRP A 37 4.81 -11.59 -6.01
N LEU A 38 3.57 -12.04 -6.27
CA LEU A 38 2.47 -11.94 -5.31
C LEU A 38 2.75 -12.72 -4.01
N ALA A 39 3.34 -13.91 -4.11
CA ALA A 39 3.74 -14.69 -2.94
C ALA A 39 4.82 -13.97 -2.11
N LYS A 40 5.80 -13.36 -2.78
CA LYS A 40 6.84 -12.55 -2.13
C LYS A 40 6.25 -11.36 -1.39
N VAL A 41 5.40 -10.56 -2.06
CA VAL A 41 4.74 -9.39 -1.44
C VAL A 41 3.84 -9.82 -0.28
N GLY A 42 3.11 -10.93 -0.43
CA GLY A 42 2.28 -11.49 0.64
C GLY A 42 3.11 -11.90 1.87
N LYS A 43 4.25 -12.55 1.66
CA LYS A 43 5.19 -12.88 2.73
C LYS A 43 5.74 -11.63 3.40
N GLU A 44 6.25 -10.66 2.64
CA GLU A 44 6.77 -9.39 3.17
C GLU A 44 5.72 -8.70 4.05
N ARG A 45 4.44 -8.72 3.64
CA ARG A 45 3.36 -8.14 4.44
C ARG A 45 3.12 -8.89 5.75
N ILE A 46 3.20 -10.22 5.76
CA ILE A 46 3.10 -11.04 6.97
C ILE A 46 4.27 -10.75 7.89
N ASP A 47 5.49 -10.71 7.35
CA ASP A 47 6.71 -10.40 8.11
C ASP A 47 6.60 -9.01 8.74
N GLU A 48 6.09 -8.00 8.02
CA GLU A 48 5.82 -6.65 8.55
C GLU A 48 4.76 -6.60 9.67
N ILE A 49 3.82 -7.56 9.70
CA ILE A 49 2.83 -7.66 10.79
C ILE A 49 3.48 -8.27 12.04
N ILE A 50 4.34 -9.26 11.85
CA ILE A 50 5.06 -9.93 12.94
C ILE A 50 6.16 -9.03 13.51
N TYR A 51 6.84 -8.29 12.64
CA TYR A 51 8.00 -7.44 12.92
C TYR A 51 7.75 -6.00 12.44
N PRO A 52 7.04 -5.18 13.23
CA PRO A 52 6.66 -3.81 12.85
C PRO A 52 7.83 -2.89 12.48
N GLU A 53 9.03 -3.17 12.99
CA GLU A 53 10.26 -2.44 12.66
C GLU A 53 10.59 -2.48 11.16
N LEU A 54 10.22 -3.57 10.46
CA LEU A 54 10.42 -3.68 9.01
C LEU A 54 9.64 -2.63 8.23
N ILE A 55 8.49 -2.17 8.76
CA ILE A 55 7.70 -1.09 8.16
C ILE A 55 8.47 0.24 8.24
N ILE A 56 9.18 0.47 9.35
CA ILE A 56 9.98 1.68 9.55
C ILE A 56 11.16 1.69 8.57
N ASP A 57 11.87 0.57 8.46
CA ASP A 57 12.99 0.43 7.54
C ASP A 57 12.56 0.61 6.07
N ARG A 58 11.43 0.01 5.68
CA ARG A 58 10.85 0.19 4.34
C ARG A 58 10.46 1.64 4.09
N ALA A 59 9.91 2.33 5.09
CA ALA A 59 9.58 3.75 4.97
C ALA A 59 10.83 4.61 4.78
N LEU A 60 11.89 4.35 5.57
CA LEU A 60 13.19 5.02 5.41
C LEU A 60 13.75 4.82 4.00
N GLU A 61 13.80 3.58 3.52
CA GLU A 61 14.29 3.25 2.18
C GLU A 61 13.46 3.93 1.09
N THR A 62 12.13 3.98 1.24
CA THR A 62 11.23 4.65 0.30
C THR A 62 11.54 6.14 0.18
N TYR A 63 11.79 6.83 1.30
CA TYR A 63 12.16 8.24 1.26
C TYR A 63 13.57 8.46 0.70
N LEU A 64 14.53 7.58 1.01
CA LEU A 64 15.87 7.64 0.42
C LEU A 64 15.82 7.49 -1.11
N LYS A 65 15.02 6.56 -1.63
CA LYS A 65 14.79 6.36 -3.08
C LYS A 65 14.15 7.59 -3.75
N LYS A 66 13.41 8.40 -3.00
CA LYS A 66 12.85 9.69 -3.47
C LYS A 66 13.86 10.84 -3.42
N GLY A 67 15.10 10.60 -2.97
CA GLY A 67 16.17 11.61 -2.91
C GLY A 67 16.20 12.45 -1.63
N TYR A 68 15.43 12.08 -0.60
CA TYR A 68 15.44 12.82 0.66
C TYR A 68 16.65 12.45 1.52
N THR A 69 17.22 13.43 2.22
CA THR A 69 18.32 13.19 3.15
C THR A 69 17.83 12.52 4.43
N ARG A 70 18.68 11.69 5.07
CA ARG A 70 18.36 11.07 6.37
C ARG A 70 17.92 12.09 7.42
N LYS A 71 18.56 13.27 7.45
CA LYS A 71 18.19 14.37 8.34
C LYS A 71 16.75 14.82 8.11
N TRP A 72 16.37 15.04 6.85
CA TRP A 72 15.00 15.43 6.50
C TRP A 72 13.99 14.33 6.88
N ILE A 73 14.33 13.06 6.65
CA ILE A 73 13.46 11.93 6.97
C ILE A 73 13.20 11.84 8.47
N ASN A 74 14.23 11.99 9.31
CA ASN A 74 14.09 11.99 10.76
C ASN A 74 13.20 13.14 11.25
N GLN A 75 13.39 14.35 10.72
CA GLN A 75 12.52 15.49 11.01
C GLN A 75 11.06 15.22 10.60
N ARG A 76 10.86 14.57 9.44
CA ARG A 76 9.52 14.21 8.95
C ARG A 76 8.83 13.21 9.86
N LEU A 77 9.55 12.20 10.36
CA LEU A 77 9.00 11.22 11.31
C LEU A 77 8.59 11.87 12.63
N GLN A 78 9.43 12.75 13.18
CA GLN A 78 9.09 13.52 14.39
C GLN A 78 7.85 14.40 14.19
N ALA A 79 7.74 15.10 13.05
CA ALA A 79 6.57 15.92 12.75
C ALA A 79 5.29 15.10 12.56
N ILE A 80 5.38 13.84 12.11
CA ILE A 80 4.23 12.92 12.07
C ILE A 80 3.79 12.57 13.50
N GLN A 81 4.73 12.27 14.39
CA GLN A 81 4.43 11.93 15.77
C GLN A 81 3.70 13.07 16.50
N VAL A 82 4.25 14.29 16.44
CA VAL A 82 3.62 15.49 17.05
C VAL A 82 2.20 15.72 16.53
N ARG A 83 1.97 15.53 15.22
CA ARG A 83 0.61 15.69 14.66
C ARG A 83 -0.35 14.63 15.16
N LYS A 84 0.08 13.37 15.31
CA LYS A 84 -0.76 12.32 15.87
C LYS A 84 -1.14 12.61 17.32
N GLU A 85 -0.18 13.04 18.13
CA GLU A 85 -0.42 13.44 19.52
C GLU A 85 -1.41 14.60 19.61
N LEU A 86 -1.28 15.61 18.72
CA LEU A 86 -2.22 16.72 18.67
C LEU A 86 -3.62 16.27 18.23
N THR A 87 -3.74 15.39 17.22
CA THR A 87 -5.04 14.85 16.80
C THR A 87 -5.69 14.03 17.92
N GLU A 88 -4.91 13.20 18.61
CA GLU A 88 -5.41 12.39 19.73
C GLU A 88 -5.90 13.25 20.91
N THR A 89 -5.21 14.35 21.21
CA THR A 89 -5.66 15.29 22.26
C THR A 89 -6.93 16.03 21.85
N LEU A 90 -7.08 16.43 20.59
CA LEU A 90 -8.29 17.06 20.08
C LEU A 90 -9.50 16.10 20.11
N ASP A 91 -9.31 14.85 19.70
CA ASP A 91 -10.39 13.85 19.72
C ASP A 91 -10.88 13.59 21.16
N LYS A 92 -9.97 13.56 22.15
CA LYS A 92 -10.33 13.39 23.57
C LYS A 92 -11.10 14.58 24.16
N ILE A 93 -10.93 15.78 23.62
CA ILE A 93 -11.62 17.00 24.10
C ILE A 93 -13.01 17.14 23.46
N THR A 94 -13.26 16.46 22.33
CA THR A 94 -14.51 16.57 21.57
C THR A 94 -15.53 15.48 21.93
N VAL A 95 -15.32 14.77 23.05
CA VAL A 95 -16.21 13.77 23.67
C VAL A 95 -16.68 14.29 25.03
#